data_AF-A0A1M7NJQ8-F1
#
_entry.id   AF-A0A1M7NJQ8-F1
#
_cell.length_a   1.000
_cell.length_b   1.000
_cell.length_c   1.000
_cell.angle_alpha   90.00
_cell.angle_beta   90.00
_cell.angle_gamma   90.00
#
_symmetry.space_group_name_H-M   'P 1'
#
loop_
_entity.id
_entity.type
_entity.pdbx_description
1 polymer ?
#
loop_
_entity_poly.entity_id
_entity_poly.type
_entity_poly.pdbx_seq_one_letter_code
_entity_poly.pdbx_strand_id
1 'polypeptide(L)'
;MSVSEAPGRVPRGFAVWSPAPPVREETTVYDHRKLGRELSLFDTDPLIGAGLPYWLPDGAAVRHTLEEYIREEERRAGYRHVYSPVLGKRELYEVSGHWSHYSDDMFPPMDVSGEQLVLRPSLCPHHALMRHAPVRRRRRRAGPRPGGWRGTVPRRPR
;
A
#
# COMPACT_ATOMS: atom_id res chain seq x y z
N MET A 1 -45.42 32.48 3.79
CA MET A 1 -44.62 32.09 4.98
C MET A 1 -43.45 31.27 4.48
N SER A 2 -42.33 31.96 4.22
CA SER A 2 -41.13 31.36 3.64
C SER A 2 -40.26 30.80 4.76
N VAL A 3 -40.03 29.48 4.74
CA VAL A 3 -39.10 28.82 5.66
C VAL A 3 -37.70 29.05 5.12
N SER A 4 -36.92 29.85 5.86
CA SER A 4 -35.50 30.09 5.61
C SER A 4 -34.70 28.93 6.20
N GLU A 5 -34.04 28.17 5.33
CA GLU A 5 -32.95 27.27 5.71
C GLU A 5 -31.73 28.10 6.13
N ALA A 6 -31.21 27.83 7.32
CA ALA A 6 -29.94 28.37 7.78
C ALA A 6 -28.82 27.37 7.45
N PRO A 7 -27.76 27.74 6.72
CA PRO A 7 -26.63 26.85 6.51
C PRO A 7 -25.79 26.72 7.80
N GLY A 8 -25.60 25.47 8.22
CA GLY A 8 -24.84 25.08 9.40
C GLY A 8 -23.40 25.58 9.38
N ARG A 9 -22.99 26.15 10.52
CA ARG A 9 -21.65 26.69 10.76
C ARG A 9 -20.65 25.55 10.94
N VAL A 10 -19.81 25.31 9.95
CA VAL A 10 -18.68 24.36 10.06
C VAL A 10 -17.64 24.92 11.05
N PRO A 11 -17.19 24.17 12.06
CA PRO A 11 -16.21 24.66 13.03
C PRO A 11 -14.87 24.96 12.36
N ARG A 12 -14.34 26.17 12.62
CA ARG A 12 -13.00 26.59 12.18
C ARG A 12 -11.97 25.77 12.98
N GLY A 13 -11.19 24.93 12.30
CA GLY A 13 -10.14 24.17 12.98
C GLY A 13 -9.49 23.04 12.19
N PHE A 14 -10.01 22.65 11.03
CA PHE A 14 -9.32 21.74 10.11
C PHE A 14 -8.78 22.56 8.93
N ALA A 15 -7.46 22.64 8.81
CA ALA A 15 -6.80 23.19 7.63
C ALA A 15 -7.23 22.36 6.42
N VAL A 16 -8.10 22.94 5.59
CA VAL A 16 -8.32 22.48 4.22
C VAL A 16 -6.96 22.50 3.54
N TRP A 17 -6.53 21.36 3.02
CA TRP A 17 -5.32 21.22 2.20
C TRP A 17 -5.30 22.34 1.15
N SER A 18 -4.34 23.27 1.26
CA SER A 18 -4.17 24.31 0.25
C SER A 18 -3.92 23.65 -1.11
N PRO A 19 -4.51 24.17 -2.20
CA PRO A 19 -4.17 23.70 -3.53
C PRO A 19 -2.66 23.86 -3.73
N ALA A 20 -2.04 22.86 -4.37
CA ALA A 20 -0.62 22.89 -4.67
C ALA A 20 -0.27 24.22 -5.38
N PRO A 21 0.84 24.88 -5.01
CA PRO A 21 1.23 26.14 -5.63
C PRO A 21 1.43 25.96 -7.14
N PRO A 22 1.25 27.02 -7.95
CA PRO A 22 1.49 26.94 -9.39
C PRO A 22 2.93 26.51 -9.67
N VAL A 23 3.08 25.57 -10.60
CA VAL A 23 4.37 25.03 -11.07
C VAL A 23 5.24 26.19 -11.57
N ARG A 24 6.29 26.53 -10.83
CA ARG A 24 7.26 27.58 -11.20
C ARG A 24 8.23 27.04 -12.26
N GLU A 25 8.78 27.90 -13.10
CA GLU A 25 9.82 27.53 -14.09
C GLU A 25 11.00 26.78 -13.44
N GLU A 26 11.35 27.10 -12.19
CA GLU A 26 12.37 26.41 -11.38
C GLU A 26 12.06 24.94 -11.06
N THR A 27 10.80 24.51 -11.05
CA THR A 27 10.42 23.11 -10.81
C THR A 27 10.71 22.20 -12.00
N THR A 28 10.90 22.78 -13.19
CA THR A 28 11.31 22.03 -14.39
C THR A 28 12.76 21.52 -14.29
N VAL A 29 13.57 22.13 -13.41
CA VAL A 29 14.96 21.73 -13.16
C VAL A 29 15.03 20.39 -12.41
N TYR A 30 13.97 20.02 -11.70
CA TYR A 30 13.91 18.81 -10.86
C TYR A 30 12.90 17.76 -11.36
N ASP A 31 12.75 17.64 -12.69
CA ASP A 31 11.95 16.55 -13.26
C ASP A 31 12.68 15.21 -13.09
N HIS A 32 12.12 14.34 -12.24
CA HIS A 32 12.62 12.97 -12.00
C HIS A 32 12.75 12.13 -13.29
N ARG A 33 11.98 12.43 -14.33
CA ARG A 33 12.08 11.73 -15.63
C ARG A 33 13.37 12.08 -16.35
N LYS A 34 13.74 13.37 -16.32
CA LYS A 34 14.97 13.86 -16.93
C LYS A 34 16.17 13.39 -16.11
N LEU A 35 16.17 13.67 -14.82
CA LEU A 35 17.26 13.33 -13.92
C LEU A 35 17.47 11.82 -13.81
N GLY A 36 16.38 11.03 -13.75
CA GLY A 36 16.46 9.57 -13.66
C GLY A 36 17.11 8.92 -14.87
N ARG A 37 16.92 9.49 -16.08
CA ARG A 37 17.59 9.05 -17.31
C ARG A 37 19.04 9.53 -17.38
N GLU A 38 19.30 10.80 -17.04
CA GLU A 38 20.66 11.36 -16.99
C GLU A 38 21.57 10.59 -16.02
N LEU A 39 21.02 10.15 -14.88
CA LEU A 39 21.73 9.34 -13.88
C LEU A 39 21.62 7.83 -14.09
N SER A 40 21.02 7.37 -15.19
CA SER A 40 20.88 5.92 -15.48
C SER A 40 20.23 5.12 -14.33
N LEU A 41 19.18 5.67 -13.71
CA LEU A 41 18.45 5.02 -12.62
C LEU A 41 17.33 4.11 -13.13
N PHE A 42 16.61 4.54 -14.15
CA PHE A 42 15.55 3.76 -14.79
C PHE A 42 15.41 4.16 -16.25
N ASP A 43 14.77 3.30 -17.04
CA ASP A 43 14.39 3.62 -18.41
C ASP A 43 13.06 2.94 -18.79
N THR A 44 12.59 3.19 -20.01
CA THR A 44 11.32 2.74 -20.57
C THR A 44 11.55 2.24 -22.00
N ASP A 45 10.96 1.10 -22.35
CA ASP A 45 11.04 0.54 -23.70
C ASP A 45 9.62 0.27 -24.23
N PRO A 46 9.26 0.74 -25.44
CA PRO A 46 7.96 0.45 -26.05
C PRO A 46 7.61 -1.05 -26.15
N LEU A 47 8.61 -1.94 -26.26
CA LEU A 47 8.42 -3.39 -26.28
C LEU A 47 8.00 -3.95 -24.92
N ILE A 48 8.38 -3.28 -23.82
CA ILE A 48 7.94 -3.63 -22.47
C ILE A 48 6.52 -3.10 -22.22
N GLY A 49 6.25 -1.88 -22.69
CA GLY A 49 4.93 -1.25 -22.63
C GLY A 49 4.93 0.09 -21.89
N ALA A 50 3.99 0.95 -22.25
CA ALA A 50 3.84 2.26 -21.63
C ALA A 50 3.43 2.13 -20.15
N GLY A 51 4.04 2.96 -19.29
CA GLY A 51 3.76 2.93 -17.85
C GLY A 51 4.50 1.83 -17.07
N LEU A 52 5.36 1.05 -17.73
CA LEU A 52 6.13 -0.04 -17.12
C LEU A 52 7.65 0.25 -17.17
N PRO A 53 8.16 1.20 -16.36
CA PRO A 53 9.59 1.48 -16.32
C PRO A 53 10.37 0.30 -15.72
N TYR A 54 11.59 0.09 -16.18
CA TYR A 54 12.52 -0.87 -15.62
C TYR A 54 13.67 -0.15 -14.92
N TRP A 55 14.16 -0.76 -13.82
CA TRP A 55 15.22 -0.19 -13.01
C TRP A 55 16.58 -0.65 -13.52
N LEU A 56 17.46 0.31 -13.81
CA LEU A 56 18.86 0.06 -14.13
C LEU A 56 19.65 -0.19 -12.83
N PRO A 57 20.90 -0.72 -12.88
CA PRO A 57 21.64 -1.14 -11.69
C PRO A 57 21.70 -0.07 -10.57
N ASP A 58 21.98 1.19 -10.92
CA ASP A 58 22.08 2.27 -9.92
C ASP A 58 20.73 2.61 -9.29
N GLY A 59 19.66 2.65 -10.08
CA GLY A 59 18.32 2.87 -9.54
C GLY A 59 17.81 1.68 -8.73
N ALA A 60 18.17 0.46 -9.12
CA ALA A 60 17.88 -0.74 -8.34
C ALA A 60 18.60 -0.72 -6.98
N ALA A 61 19.84 -0.25 -6.91
CA ALA A 61 20.57 -0.07 -5.66
C ALA A 61 19.92 0.97 -4.74
N VAL A 62 19.49 2.12 -5.30
CA VAL A 62 18.75 3.14 -4.54
C VAL A 62 17.44 2.56 -4.01
N ARG A 63 16.65 1.91 -4.86
CA ARG A 63 15.38 1.28 -4.47
C ARG A 63 15.59 0.23 -3.39
N HIS A 64 16.58 -0.64 -3.54
CA HIS A 64 16.88 -1.69 -2.58
C HIS A 64 17.23 -1.11 -1.20
N THR A 65 18.07 -0.07 -1.16
CA THR A 65 18.44 0.64 0.07
C THR A 65 17.20 1.20 0.80
N LEU A 66 16.27 1.79 0.05
CA LEU A 66 15.01 2.31 0.60
C LEU A 66 14.09 1.18 1.11
N GLU A 67 14.01 0.08 0.38
CA GLU A 67 13.23 -1.10 0.79
C GLU A 67 13.79 -1.73 2.07
N GLU A 68 15.11 -1.82 2.23
CA GLU A 68 15.74 -2.32 3.45
C GLU A 68 15.50 -1.40 4.64
N TYR A 69 15.65 -0.09 4.44
CA TYR A 69 15.39 0.92 5.47
C TYR A 69 13.96 0.79 6.01
N ILE A 70 12.95 0.79 5.13
CA ILE A 70 11.55 0.73 5.59
C ILE A 70 11.22 -0.60 6.26
N ARG A 71 11.75 -1.73 5.75
CA ARG A 71 11.54 -3.05 6.36
C ARG A 71 12.08 -3.11 7.78
N GLU A 72 13.25 -2.51 8.01
CA GLU A 72 13.85 -2.46 9.34
C GLU A 72 13.05 -1.57 10.30
N GLU A 73 12.60 -0.40 9.85
CA GLU A 73 11.75 0.49 10.64
C GLU A 73 10.39 -0.15 10.99
N GLU A 74 9.75 -0.80 10.03
CA GLU A 74 8.52 -1.56 10.25
C GLU A 74 8.72 -2.70 11.25
N ARG A 75 9.85 -3.42 11.16
CA ARG A 75 10.19 -4.49 12.09
C ARG A 75 10.38 -3.95 13.52
N ARG A 76 11.06 -2.80 13.67
CA ARG A 76 11.22 -2.11 14.96
C ARG A 76 9.88 -1.66 15.54
N ALA A 77 8.96 -1.23 14.69
CA ALA A 77 7.60 -0.89 15.08
C ALA A 77 6.69 -2.11 15.33
N GLY A 78 7.20 -3.34 15.19
CA GLY A 78 6.49 -4.58 15.51
C GLY A 78 5.57 -5.09 14.39
N TYR A 79 5.70 -4.57 13.17
CA TYR A 79 4.98 -5.08 12.01
C TYR A 79 5.47 -6.49 11.66
N ARG A 80 4.55 -7.30 11.13
CA ARG A 80 4.83 -8.65 10.65
C ARG A 80 4.69 -8.66 9.14
N HIS A 81 5.81 -8.64 8.44
CA HIS A 81 5.83 -8.74 6.98
C HIS A 81 5.24 -10.07 6.50
N VAL A 82 4.49 -9.99 5.41
CA VAL A 82 3.86 -11.12 4.73
C VAL A 82 4.06 -10.96 3.22
N TYR A 83 3.96 -12.06 2.48
CA TYR A 83 4.03 -12.06 1.03
C TYR A 83 2.74 -12.65 0.47
N SER A 84 1.99 -11.83 -0.26
CA SER A 84 0.79 -12.23 -0.97
C SER A 84 1.03 -12.34 -2.47
N PRO A 85 0.36 -13.29 -3.16
CA PRO A 85 0.38 -13.36 -4.61
C PRO A 85 -0.04 -12.03 -5.26
N VAL A 86 0.52 -11.75 -6.44
CA VAL A 86 0.16 -10.57 -7.25
C VAL A 86 -1.16 -10.76 -7.99
N LEU A 87 -1.57 -12.02 -8.19
CA LEU A 87 -2.85 -12.40 -8.77
C LEU A 87 -3.83 -12.82 -7.67
N GLY A 88 -5.12 -12.70 -7.96
CA GLY A 88 -6.20 -13.21 -7.13
C GLY A 88 -7.38 -13.60 -8.01
N LYS A 89 -8.21 -14.51 -7.49
CA LYS A 89 -9.50 -14.84 -8.11
C LYS A 89 -10.37 -13.61 -8.23
N ARG A 90 -11.13 -13.46 -9.32
CA ARG A 90 -12.08 -12.35 -9.50
C ARG A 90 -13.03 -12.23 -8.31
N GLU A 91 -13.50 -13.36 -7.79
CA GLU A 91 -14.42 -13.46 -6.66
C GLU A 91 -13.86 -12.79 -5.39
N LEU A 92 -12.53 -12.77 -5.20
CA LEU A 92 -11.90 -12.05 -4.08
C LEU A 92 -12.17 -10.54 -4.17
N TYR A 93 -12.11 -9.99 -5.38
CA TYR A 93 -12.33 -8.56 -5.61
C TYR A 93 -13.81 -8.20 -5.59
N GLU A 94 -14.69 -9.13 -5.97
CA GLU A 94 -16.14 -8.98 -5.81
C GLU A 94 -16.54 -8.95 -4.33
N VAL A 95 -16.09 -9.92 -3.54
CA VAL A 95 -16.40 -9.99 -2.10
C VAL A 95 -15.83 -8.79 -1.34
N SER A 96 -14.67 -8.29 -1.75
CA SER A 96 -14.07 -7.10 -1.13
C SER A 96 -14.64 -5.77 -1.62
N GLY A 97 -15.56 -5.77 -2.60
CA GLY A 97 -16.14 -4.56 -3.20
C GLY A 97 -15.22 -3.81 -4.18
N HIS A 98 -13.99 -4.28 -4.40
CA HIS A 98 -13.07 -3.64 -5.35
C HIS A 98 -13.58 -3.79 -6.78
N TRP A 99 -14.21 -4.91 -7.12
CA TRP A 99 -14.71 -5.15 -8.46
C TRP A 99 -15.75 -4.11 -8.87
N SER A 100 -16.72 -3.79 -8.00
CA SER A 100 -17.77 -2.81 -8.30
C SER A 100 -17.27 -1.36 -8.43
N HIS A 101 -16.10 -1.04 -7.86
CA HIS A 101 -15.59 0.33 -7.81
C HIS A 101 -14.42 0.58 -8.77
N TYR A 102 -13.66 -0.45 -9.11
CA TYR A 102 -12.39 -0.30 -9.82
C TYR A 102 -12.27 -1.20 -11.04
N SER A 103 -13.29 -1.99 -11.41
CA SER A 103 -13.19 -2.93 -12.55
C SER A 103 -12.72 -2.27 -13.84
N ASP A 104 -13.13 -1.03 -14.07
CA ASP A 104 -12.86 -0.31 -15.32
C ASP A 104 -11.40 0.18 -15.39
N ASP A 105 -10.75 0.37 -14.25
CA ASP A 105 -9.35 0.77 -14.11
C ASP A 105 -8.42 -0.41 -13.82
N MET A 106 -8.95 -1.64 -13.76
CA MET A 106 -8.20 -2.86 -13.48
C MET A 106 -7.69 -3.51 -14.77
N PHE A 107 -6.56 -4.20 -14.68
CA PHE A 107 -6.14 -5.09 -15.75
C PHE A 107 -7.24 -6.14 -16.02
N PRO A 108 -7.50 -6.47 -17.29
CA PRO A 108 -8.56 -7.41 -17.64
C PRO A 108 -8.30 -8.78 -16.99
N PRO A 109 -9.37 -9.52 -16.63
CA PRO A 109 -9.24 -10.89 -16.15
C PRO A 109 -8.55 -11.80 -17.16
N MET A 110 -7.76 -12.73 -16.65
CA MET A 110 -7.13 -13.81 -17.39
C MET A 110 -7.82 -15.13 -17.05
N ASP A 111 -8.26 -15.87 -18.06
CA ASP A 111 -8.74 -17.24 -17.88
C ASP A 111 -7.54 -18.19 -17.75
N VAL A 112 -7.43 -18.83 -16.60
CA VAL A 112 -6.40 -19.82 -16.33
C VAL A 112 -7.09 -21.09 -15.84
N SER A 113 -7.17 -22.09 -16.71
CA SER A 113 -7.76 -23.41 -16.41
C SER A 113 -9.21 -23.33 -15.90
N GLY A 114 -10.02 -22.41 -16.45
CA GLY A 114 -11.42 -22.21 -16.06
C GLY A 114 -11.61 -21.34 -14.82
N GLU A 115 -10.53 -20.75 -14.29
CA GLU A 115 -10.59 -19.75 -13.22
C GLU A 115 -10.26 -18.36 -13.77
N GLN A 116 -11.04 -17.36 -13.37
CA GLN A 116 -10.80 -15.97 -13.73
C GLN A 116 -9.86 -15.32 -12.70
N LEU A 117 -8.63 -15.04 -13.12
CA LEU A 117 -7.62 -14.40 -12.30
C LEU A 117 -7.42 -12.94 -12.70
N VAL A 118 -7.18 -12.07 -11.72
CA VAL A 118 -6.96 -10.64 -11.96
C VAL A 118 -5.73 -10.16 -11.22
N LEU A 119 -4.95 -9.29 -11.88
CA LEU A 119 -3.85 -8.58 -11.23
C LEU A 119 -4.40 -7.69 -10.13
N ARG A 120 -3.85 -7.81 -8.92
CA ARG A 120 -4.38 -7.10 -7.76
C ARG A 120 -4.31 -5.59 -7.96
N PRO A 121 -5.42 -4.85 -7.74
CA PRO A 121 -5.39 -3.39 -7.71
C PRO A 121 -4.87 -2.86 -6.36
N SER A 122 -5.00 -3.67 -5.30
CA SER A 122 -4.60 -3.32 -3.94
C SER A 122 -4.18 -4.56 -3.15
N LEU A 123 -3.45 -4.36 -2.05
CA LEU A 123 -3.03 -5.44 -1.15
C LEU A 123 -4.10 -5.84 -0.12
N CYS A 124 -5.12 -4.99 0.08
CA CYS A 124 -6.07 -5.10 1.19
C CYS A 124 -6.87 -6.42 1.17
N PRO A 125 -7.43 -6.90 0.04
CA PRO A 125 -8.17 -8.16 -0.01
C PRO A 125 -7.31 -9.36 0.41
N HIS A 126 -6.05 -9.42 -0.04
CA HIS A 126 -5.13 -10.50 0.32
C HIS A 126 -4.73 -10.46 1.80
N HIS A 127 -4.45 -9.26 2.35
CA HIS A 127 -4.12 -9.12 3.76
C HIS A 127 -5.31 -9.48 4.67
N ALA A 128 -6.54 -9.20 4.25
CA ALA A 128 -7.74 -9.63 4.97
C ALA A 128 -7.81 -11.15 5.07
N LEU A 129 -7.61 -11.89 3.96
CA LEU A 129 -7.56 -13.35 3.98
C LEU A 129 -6.44 -13.88 4.88
N MET A 130 -5.24 -13.29 4.81
CA MET A 130 -4.10 -13.72 5.63
C MET A 130 -4.32 -13.50 7.13
N ARG A 131 -5.07 -12.47 7.53
CA ARG A 131 -5.43 -12.26 8.94
C ARG A 131 -6.19 -13.46 9.51
N HIS A 132 -7.00 -14.12 8.69
CA HIS A 132 -7.77 -15.30 9.09
C HIS A 132 -6.95 -16.60 9.07
N ALA A 133 -5.73 -16.58 8.51
CA ALA A 133 -4.90 -17.78 8.46
C ALA A 133 -4.49 -18.21 9.88
N PRO A 134 -4.63 -19.50 10.24
CA PRO A 134 -4.33 -19.98 11.58
C PRO A 134 -2.84 -19.80 11.89
N VAL A 135 -2.54 -19.02 12.93
CA VAL A 135 -1.18 -18.93 13.47
C VAL A 135 -0.87 -20.25 14.16
N ARG A 136 -0.15 -21.14 13.48
CA ARG A 136 0.40 -22.35 14.11
C ARG A 136 1.38 -21.91 15.20
N ARG A 137 0.97 -21.98 16.47
CA ARG A 137 1.89 -21.80 17.61
C ARG A 137 2.96 -22.87 17.50
N ARG A 138 4.18 -22.49 17.14
CA ARG A 138 5.34 -23.36 17.37
C ARG A 138 5.36 -23.69 18.86
N ARG A 139 5.40 -24.98 19.19
CA ARG A 139 5.55 -25.47 20.56
C ARG A 139 6.78 -24.74 21.12
N ARG A 140 6.59 -23.82 22.06
CA ARG A 140 7.72 -23.14 22.70
C ARG A 140 8.59 -24.26 23.27
N ARG A 141 9.81 -24.45 22.75
CA ARG A 141 10.83 -25.15 23.54
C ARG A 141 10.96 -24.32 24.81
N ALA A 142 10.70 -24.94 25.95
CA ALA A 142 10.84 -24.32 27.25
C ALA A 142 12.33 -24.00 27.47
N GLY A 143 12.77 -22.84 26.99
CA GLY A 143 13.97 -22.18 27.47
C GLY A 143 13.63 -21.42 28.75
N PRO A 144 14.60 -21.22 29.66
CA PRO A 144 14.35 -20.56 30.93
C PRO A 144 13.83 -19.14 30.67
N ARG A 145 12.73 -18.79 31.33
CA ARG A 145 12.12 -17.46 31.23
C ARG A 145 13.08 -16.43 31.85
N PRO A 146 13.54 -15.39 31.12
CA PRO A 146 14.06 -14.21 31.78
C PRO A 146 12.89 -13.46 32.44
N GLY A 147 13.18 -12.78 33.55
CA GLY A 147 12.29 -12.11 34.49
C GLY A 147 10.92 -11.65 33.96
N GLY A 148 9.89 -11.97 34.73
CA GLY A 148 8.50 -11.68 34.42
C GLY A 148 8.19 -10.20 34.20
N TRP A 149 7.50 -9.92 33.11
CA TRP A 149 6.64 -8.76 32.96
C TRP A 149 5.19 -9.19 33.19
N ARG A 150 4.66 -8.99 34.40
CA ARG A 150 3.21 -8.94 34.62
C ARG A 150 2.74 -7.55 34.19
N GLY A 151 2.28 -7.42 32.95
CA GLY A 151 1.53 -6.24 32.52
C GLY A 151 0.09 -6.34 33.00
N THR A 152 -0.27 -5.60 34.03
CA THR A 152 -1.66 -5.27 34.38
C THR A 152 -2.27 -4.46 33.25
N VAL A 153 -3.31 -4.99 32.60
CA VAL A 153 -4.17 -4.23 31.69
C VAL A 153 -5.19 -3.47 32.55
N PRO A 154 -5.25 -2.12 32.53
CA PRO A 154 -6.32 -1.40 33.18
C PRO A 154 -7.62 -1.58 32.39
N ARG A 155 -8.61 -2.24 32.98
CA ARG A 155 -9.99 -2.21 32.49
C ARG A 155 -10.66 -0.95 33.04
N ARG A 156 -11.20 -0.10 32.16
CA ARG A 156 -12.10 0.99 32.57
C ARG A 156 -13.37 0.38 33.20
N PRO A 157 -13.83 0.85 34.37
CA PRO A 157 -15.14 0.48 34.88
C PRO A 157 -16.24 1.14 34.04
N ARG A 158 -17.40 0.48 34.00
CA ARG A 158 -18.65 1.01 33.42
C ARG A 158 -19.22 2.12 34.30
#